data_AF-A0A8T5LMP1-F1
#
_entry.id   AF-A0A8T5LMP1-F1
#
_cell.length_a   1.000
_cell.length_b   1.000
_cell.length_c   1.000
_cell.angle_alpha   90.00
_cell.angle_beta   90.00
_cell.angle_gamma   90.00
#
_symmetry.space_group_name_H-M   'P 1'
#
loop_
_entity.id
_entity.type
_entity.pdbx_description
1 polymer ?
#
loop_
_entity_poly.entity_id
_entity_poly.type
_entity_poly.pdbx_seq_one_letter_code
_entity_poly.pdbx_strand_id
1 'polypeptide(L)'
;MFEKSILRIIFGKVEIETILKKIQRKKLKQTERNYLSKSIRPKLRAINLIAQLNLLEKINKPKEKITTEEIIYNLSRFGYDLITIKKIKAQKKYSLEELIIKILTIHPQPRFIEAIPIILLKNEIDQLKLLELTTKHHLKNEIGYLIETALMIKKKEELKCLFNYLQKTKEKEKKFLGEEPTKEYREFILKNSPPRIKSWNLFGRFFDQDFKRLARGYL
;
A
#
# COMPACT_ATOMS: atom_id res chain seq x y z
N MET A 1 -9.37 25.93 5.27
CA MET A 1 -9.04 25.85 6.72
C MET A 1 -8.03 24.74 6.90
N PHE A 2 -6.79 25.03 7.29
CA PHE A 2 -5.85 23.97 7.68
C PHE A 2 -6.43 23.30 8.94
N GLU A 3 -6.74 22.01 8.87
CA GLU A 3 -7.22 21.27 10.03
C GLU A 3 -6.17 21.38 11.15
N LYS A 4 -6.57 21.91 12.31
CA LYS A 4 -5.73 22.00 13.52
C LYS A 4 -5.14 20.63 13.93
N SER A 5 -5.67 19.52 13.41
CA SER A 5 -5.22 18.15 13.67
C SER A 5 -3.78 17.90 13.20
N ILE A 6 -3.43 18.32 11.97
CA ILE A 6 -2.12 18.00 11.37
C ILE A 6 -0.99 18.81 12.02
N LEU A 7 -1.24 20.10 12.28
CA LEU A 7 -0.23 20.96 12.89
C LEU A 7 0.16 20.51 14.32
N ARG A 8 -0.76 19.87 15.05
CA ARG A 8 -0.51 19.33 16.39
C ARG A 8 0.45 18.14 16.42
N ILE A 9 0.68 17.49 15.29
CA ILE A 9 1.64 16.37 15.19
C ILE A 9 3.08 16.89 15.27
N ILE A 10 3.33 18.11 14.76
CA ILE A 10 4.68 18.65 14.52
C ILE A 10 5.00 19.83 15.45
N PHE A 11 3.99 20.62 15.79
CA PHE A 11 4.14 21.86 16.53
C PHE A 11 3.40 21.80 17.87
N GLY A 12 4.05 22.31 18.92
CA GLY A 12 3.44 22.49 20.23
C GLY A 12 2.39 23.59 20.22
N LYS A 13 1.54 23.64 21.25
CA LYS A 13 0.42 24.61 21.34
C LYS A 13 0.85 26.07 21.14
N VAL A 14 1.93 26.49 21.79
CA VAL A 14 2.49 27.85 21.69
C VAL A 14 3.05 28.15 20.29
N GLU A 15 3.63 27.14 19.63
CA GLU A 15 4.16 27.27 18.27
C GLU A 15 3.03 27.44 17.25
N ILE A 16 1.97 26.64 17.39
CA ILE A 16 0.76 26.74 16.55
C ILE A 16 0.11 28.12 16.71
N GLU A 17 -0.05 28.61 17.94
CA GLU A 17 -0.60 29.94 18.19
C GLU A 17 0.27 31.05 17.57
N THR A 18 1.59 30.90 17.64
CA THR A 18 2.55 31.82 17.03
C THR A 18 2.45 31.82 15.50
N ILE A 19 2.33 30.63 14.87
CA ILE A 19 2.12 30.48 13.42
C ILE A 19 0.81 31.14 13.00
N LEU A 20 -0.28 30.87 13.72
CA LEU A 20 -1.60 31.44 13.42
C LEU A 20 -1.60 32.97 13.53
N LYS A 21 -0.98 33.53 14.58
CA LYS A 21 -0.81 34.99 14.72
C LYS A 21 -0.02 35.59 13.54
N LYS A 22 1.03 34.90 13.10
CA LYS A 22 1.84 35.37 11.96
C LYS A 22 1.07 35.34 10.63
N ILE A 23 0.29 34.28 10.38
CA ILE A 23 -0.59 34.17 9.20
C ILE A 23 -1.65 35.28 9.21
N GLN A 24 -2.23 35.55 10.37
CA GLN A 24 -3.20 36.64 10.58
C GLN A 24 -2.57 38.04 10.57
N ARG A 25 -1.27 38.17 10.26
CA ARG A 25 -0.50 39.43 10.27
C ARG A 25 -0.54 40.18 11.61
N LYS A 26 -0.80 39.49 12.73
CA LYS A 26 -0.77 40.09 14.07
C LYS A 26 0.68 40.31 14.53
N LYS A 27 0.89 41.37 15.33
CA LYS A 27 2.20 41.71 15.90
C LYS A 27 2.59 40.65 16.94
N LEU A 28 3.77 40.05 16.76
CA LEU A 28 4.30 39.03 17.67
C LEU A 28 5.09 39.66 18.82
N LYS A 29 4.94 39.11 20.03
CA LYS A 29 5.76 39.40 21.22
C LYS A 29 7.20 38.92 21.03
N GLN A 30 8.13 39.42 21.84
CA GLN A 30 9.54 39.05 21.73
C GLN A 30 9.78 37.53 21.93
N THR A 31 9.08 36.93 22.88
CA THR A 31 9.11 35.48 23.11
C THR A 31 8.61 34.68 21.91
N GLU A 32 7.50 35.12 21.29
CA GLU A 32 6.94 34.49 20.08
C GLU A 32 7.86 34.63 18.87
N ARG A 33 8.56 35.78 18.73
CA ARG A 33 9.59 35.97 17.69
C ARG A 33 10.76 35.01 17.89
N ASN A 34 11.17 34.75 19.13
CA ASN A 34 12.19 33.76 19.45
C ASN A 34 11.74 32.33 19.11
N TYR A 35 10.49 31.96 19.41
CA TYR A 35 9.93 30.68 18.96
C TYR A 35 9.91 30.55 17.43
N LEU A 36 9.55 31.64 16.74
CA LEU A 36 9.51 31.67 15.29
C LEU A 36 10.89 31.40 14.67
N SER A 37 11.93 32.03 15.20
CA SER A 37 13.31 31.90 14.68
C SER A 37 13.98 30.59 15.09
N LYS A 38 13.88 30.20 16.38
CA LYS A 38 14.66 29.09 16.95
C LYS A 38 14.01 27.72 16.80
N SER A 39 12.68 27.64 16.66
CA SER A 39 11.98 26.35 16.65
C SER A 39 11.09 26.16 15.42
N ILE A 40 10.22 27.14 15.12
CA ILE A 40 9.23 26.99 14.04
C ILE A 40 9.89 26.97 12.66
N ARG A 41 10.76 27.96 12.36
CA ARG A 41 11.44 28.04 11.06
C ARG A 41 12.30 26.82 10.75
N PRO A 42 13.14 26.31 11.67
CA PRO A 42 13.88 25.07 11.45
C PRO A 42 12.98 23.87 11.13
N LYS A 43 11.89 23.66 11.89
CA LYS A 43 10.93 22.59 11.61
C LYS A 43 10.28 22.72 10.24
N LEU A 44 9.85 23.94 9.86
CA LEU A 44 9.29 24.19 8.53
C LEU A 44 10.31 23.94 7.40
N ARG A 45 11.58 24.31 7.61
CA ARG A 45 12.66 24.00 6.66
C ARG A 45 12.91 22.50 6.55
N ALA A 46 12.94 21.77 7.67
CA ALA A 46 13.10 20.32 7.69
C ALA A 46 11.94 19.61 6.96
N ILE A 47 10.70 20.04 7.18
CA ILE A 47 9.54 19.52 6.44
C ILE A 47 9.69 19.77 4.94
N ASN A 48 10.12 20.97 4.54
CA ASN A 48 10.31 21.29 3.13
C ASN A 48 11.45 20.46 2.51
N LEU A 49 12.55 20.26 3.23
CA LEU A 49 13.65 19.37 2.84
C LEU A 49 13.18 17.92 2.67
N ILE A 50 12.40 17.38 3.62
CA ILE A 50 11.83 16.03 3.53
C ILE A 50 10.87 15.94 2.33
N ALA A 51 10.02 16.96 2.13
CA ALA A 51 9.13 17.01 0.98
C ALA A 51 9.92 17.02 -0.34
N GLN A 52 11.00 17.79 -0.42
CA GLN A 52 11.91 17.84 -1.57
C GLN A 52 12.65 16.52 -1.78
N LEU A 53 13.14 15.86 -0.73
CA LEU A 53 13.77 14.54 -0.81
C LEU A 53 12.79 13.49 -1.32
N ASN A 54 11.55 13.46 -0.80
CA ASN A 54 10.50 12.59 -1.31
C ASN A 54 10.15 12.87 -2.78
N LEU A 55 10.23 14.13 -3.20
CA LEU A 55 10.00 14.55 -4.60
C LEU A 55 11.16 14.11 -5.50
N LEU A 56 12.40 14.28 -5.03
CA LEU A 56 13.62 13.82 -5.71
C LEU A 56 13.67 12.29 -5.81
N GLU A 57 13.27 11.56 -4.77
CA GLU A 57 13.12 10.10 -4.82
C GLU A 57 12.05 9.67 -5.83
N LYS A 58 10.95 10.43 -5.94
CA LYS A 58 9.93 10.17 -6.98
C LYS A 58 10.44 10.44 -8.39
N ILE A 59 11.27 11.46 -8.57
CA ILE A 59 11.86 11.83 -9.88
C ILE A 59 12.99 10.87 -10.26
N ASN A 60 13.84 10.48 -9.31
CA ASN A 60 15.06 9.71 -9.54
C ASN A 60 14.88 8.20 -9.37
N LYS A 61 13.67 7.69 -9.12
CA LYS A 61 13.44 6.24 -9.13
C LYS A 61 13.78 5.72 -10.54
N PRO A 62 14.85 4.92 -10.72
CA PRO A 62 15.00 4.20 -11.97
C PRO A 62 13.72 3.38 -12.14
N LYS A 63 13.08 3.44 -13.30
CA LYS A 63 11.98 2.53 -13.63
C LYS A 63 12.59 1.13 -13.63
N GLU A 64 12.52 0.41 -12.51
CA GLU A 64 12.85 -1.01 -12.46
C GLU A 64 11.98 -1.69 -13.53
N LYS A 65 12.60 -2.07 -14.65
CA LYS A 65 11.94 -2.82 -15.72
C LYS A 65 11.86 -4.27 -15.29
N ILE A 66 10.92 -4.56 -14.41
CA ILE A 66 10.56 -5.94 -14.07
C ILE A 66 9.75 -6.47 -15.23
N THR A 67 10.12 -7.64 -15.75
CA THR A 67 9.34 -8.26 -16.82
C THR A 67 8.24 -9.14 -16.24
N THR A 68 7.21 -9.40 -17.03
CA THR A 68 6.16 -10.36 -16.66
C THR A 68 6.73 -11.76 -16.42
N GLU A 69 7.77 -12.15 -17.16
CA GLU A 69 8.44 -13.44 -17.01
C GLU A 69 9.15 -13.56 -15.65
N GLU A 70 9.70 -12.45 -15.12
CA GLU A 70 10.26 -12.40 -13.77
C GLU A 70 9.20 -12.65 -12.69
N ILE A 71 8.00 -12.08 -12.85
CA ILE A 71 6.88 -12.32 -11.93
C ILE A 71 6.46 -13.78 -11.97
N ILE A 72 6.26 -14.34 -13.17
CA ILE A 72 5.84 -15.75 -13.33
C ILE A 72 6.90 -16.70 -12.77
N TYR A 73 8.19 -16.45 -13.02
CA TYR A 73 9.28 -17.24 -12.44
C TYR A 73 9.22 -17.28 -10.91
N ASN A 74 9.01 -16.12 -10.27
CA ASN A 74 8.95 -16.06 -8.81
C ASN A 74 7.64 -16.65 -8.24
N LEU A 75 6.51 -16.50 -8.92
CA LEU A 75 5.26 -17.17 -8.53
C LEU A 75 5.42 -18.70 -8.52
N SER A 76 6.05 -19.26 -9.56
CA SER A 76 6.36 -20.69 -9.64
C SER A 76 7.26 -21.14 -8.47
N ARG A 77 8.30 -20.36 -8.12
CA ARG A 77 9.15 -20.63 -6.95
C ARG A 77 8.39 -20.71 -5.63
N PHE A 78 7.28 -19.99 -5.50
CA PHE A 78 6.42 -20.01 -4.31
C PHE A 78 5.25 -21.00 -4.44
N GLY A 79 5.29 -21.89 -5.42
CA GLY A 79 4.33 -22.98 -5.62
C GLY A 79 3.05 -22.56 -6.34
N TYR A 80 3.10 -21.51 -7.15
CA TYR A 80 1.98 -21.07 -8.00
C TYR A 80 2.39 -21.07 -9.47
N ASP A 81 2.22 -22.23 -10.12
CA ASP A 81 2.60 -22.43 -11.52
C ASP A 81 1.51 -21.95 -12.47
N LEU A 82 1.79 -20.86 -13.18
CA LEU A 82 0.94 -20.41 -14.27
C LEU A 82 1.23 -21.23 -15.54
N ILE A 83 0.18 -21.60 -16.26
CA ILE A 83 0.32 -22.26 -17.56
C ILE A 83 1.06 -21.31 -18.51
N THR A 84 2.28 -21.68 -18.87
CA THR A 84 3.10 -20.94 -19.85
C THR A 84 3.55 -21.84 -20.97
N ILE A 85 3.39 -21.38 -22.22
CA ILE A 85 3.80 -22.09 -23.43
C ILE A 85 5.34 -22.16 -23.55
N LYS A 86 6.05 -21.20 -22.93
CA LYS A 86 7.50 -21.07 -23.01
C LYS A 86 8.17 -21.51 -21.71
N LYS A 87 9.33 -22.19 -21.81
CA LYS A 87 10.20 -22.43 -20.66
C LYS A 87 10.75 -21.10 -20.14
N ILE A 88 10.44 -20.77 -18.90
CA ILE A 88 10.93 -19.56 -18.24
C ILE A 88 12.36 -19.85 -17.75
N LYS A 89 13.33 -19.08 -18.24
CA LYS A 89 14.72 -19.16 -17.78
C LYS A 89 14.84 -18.66 -16.34
N ALA A 90 15.92 -18.99 -15.65
CA ALA A 90 16.19 -18.46 -14.31
C ALA A 90 16.23 -16.93 -14.34
N GLN A 91 15.44 -16.29 -13.47
CA GLN A 91 15.33 -14.84 -13.35
C GLN A 91 15.85 -14.35 -12.00
N LYS A 92 15.87 -13.02 -11.81
CA LYS A 92 16.11 -12.41 -10.50
C LYS A 92 15.13 -12.97 -9.46
N LYS A 93 15.68 -13.41 -8.33
CA LYS A 93 14.91 -13.96 -7.20
C LYS A 93 14.46 -12.81 -6.30
N TYR A 94 13.16 -12.77 -6.03
CA TYR A 94 12.57 -11.87 -5.03
C TYR A 94 12.22 -12.64 -3.77
N SER A 95 12.22 -11.94 -2.63
CA SER A 95 11.48 -12.41 -1.45
C SER A 95 9.97 -12.37 -1.71
N LEU A 96 9.19 -13.10 -0.91
CA LEU A 96 7.75 -13.18 -1.08
C LEU A 96 7.09 -11.81 -0.93
N GLU A 97 7.52 -11.04 0.05
CA GLU A 97 7.00 -9.71 0.35
C GLU A 97 7.30 -8.75 -0.81
N GLU A 98 8.52 -8.77 -1.35
CA GLU A 98 8.89 -7.98 -2.53
C GLU A 98 8.07 -8.37 -3.76
N LEU A 99 7.85 -9.67 -3.98
CA LEU A 99 7.05 -10.16 -5.10
C LEU A 99 5.62 -9.62 -5.02
N ILE A 100 4.99 -9.70 -3.85
CA ILE A 100 3.62 -9.19 -3.62
C ILE A 100 3.54 -7.70 -3.96
N ILE A 101 4.51 -6.91 -3.48
CA ILE A 101 4.54 -5.47 -3.72
C ILE A 101 4.77 -5.17 -5.20
N LYS A 102 5.65 -5.91 -5.87
CA LYS A 102 5.91 -5.78 -7.32
C LYS A 102 4.67 -6.16 -8.15
N ILE A 103 3.92 -7.18 -7.77
CA ILE A 103 2.62 -7.50 -8.40
C ILE A 103 1.68 -6.30 -8.25
N LEU A 104 1.47 -5.80 -7.04
CA LEU A 104 0.49 -4.74 -6.82
C LEU A 104 0.87 -3.37 -7.39
N THR A 105 2.16 -3.10 -7.60
CA THR A 105 2.63 -1.77 -8.03
C THR A 105 3.11 -1.71 -9.47
N ILE A 106 3.63 -2.80 -10.03
CA ILE A 106 4.28 -2.81 -11.35
C ILE A 106 3.52 -3.69 -12.34
N HIS A 107 3.05 -4.86 -11.90
CA HIS A 107 2.26 -5.80 -12.74
C HIS A 107 0.93 -6.16 -12.09
N PRO A 108 -0.01 -5.20 -11.93
CA PRO A 108 -1.26 -5.39 -11.18
C PRO A 108 -2.31 -6.16 -12.00
N GLN A 109 -1.88 -7.20 -12.71
CA GLN A 109 -2.74 -8.05 -13.51
C GLN A 109 -3.62 -8.91 -12.59
N PRO A 110 -4.93 -9.06 -12.88
CA PRO A 110 -5.86 -9.81 -12.03
C PRO A 110 -5.35 -11.21 -11.66
N ARG A 111 -4.79 -11.93 -12.63
CA ARG A 111 -4.25 -13.28 -12.45
C ARG A 111 -3.09 -13.36 -11.46
N PHE A 112 -2.22 -12.33 -11.42
CA PHE A 112 -1.12 -12.29 -10.45
C PHE A 112 -1.61 -11.91 -9.07
N ILE A 113 -2.60 -11.03 -8.99
CA ILE A 113 -3.25 -10.66 -7.72
C ILE A 113 -3.95 -11.87 -7.10
N GLU A 114 -4.63 -12.67 -7.92
CA GLU A 114 -5.29 -13.92 -7.51
C GLU A 114 -4.32 -14.96 -6.94
N ALA A 115 -3.05 -14.91 -7.35
CA ALA A 115 -2.02 -15.80 -6.82
C ALA A 115 -1.62 -15.44 -5.37
N ILE A 116 -1.74 -14.17 -4.97
CA ILE A 116 -1.23 -13.66 -3.69
C ILE A 116 -1.81 -14.43 -2.49
N PRO A 117 -3.14 -14.62 -2.34
CA PRO A 117 -3.68 -15.38 -1.22
C PRO A 117 -3.15 -16.82 -1.15
N ILE A 118 -2.89 -17.44 -2.29
CA ILE A 118 -2.39 -18.82 -2.36
C ILE A 118 -0.93 -18.88 -1.90
N ILE A 119 -0.05 -18.03 -2.45
CA ILE A 119 1.37 -18.02 -2.05
C ILE A 119 1.54 -17.58 -0.59
N LEU A 120 0.65 -16.73 -0.06
CA LEU A 120 0.63 -16.38 1.36
C LEU A 120 0.33 -17.59 2.27
N LEU A 121 -0.53 -18.50 1.80
CA LEU A 121 -0.88 -19.71 2.56
C LEU A 121 0.22 -20.77 2.49
N LYS A 122 0.88 -20.92 1.33
CA LYS A 122 1.88 -21.95 1.08
C LYS A 122 3.25 -21.69 1.73
N ASN A 123 3.58 -20.43 2.02
CA ASN A 123 4.93 -20.03 2.41
C ASN A 123 4.93 -19.27 3.74
N GLU A 124 6.06 -19.30 4.44
CA GLU A 124 6.31 -18.40 5.57
C GLU A 124 6.53 -16.97 5.07
N ILE A 125 6.12 -15.99 5.87
CA ILE A 125 6.17 -14.56 5.51
C ILE A 125 6.80 -13.79 6.65
N ASP A 126 7.73 -12.91 6.31
CA ASP A 126 8.21 -11.88 7.21
C ASP A 126 7.16 -10.76 7.30
N GLN A 127 6.32 -10.83 8.33
CA GLN A 127 5.22 -9.88 8.53
C GLN A 127 5.69 -8.45 8.76
N LEU A 128 6.86 -8.26 9.39
CA LEU A 128 7.41 -6.94 9.63
C LEU A 128 7.88 -6.32 8.32
N LYS A 129 8.61 -7.09 7.50
CA LYS A 129 9.02 -6.66 6.17
C LYS A 129 7.81 -6.37 5.28
N LEU A 130 6.79 -7.23 5.29
CA LEU A 130 5.57 -7.00 4.53
C LEU A 130 4.86 -5.72 4.97
N LEU A 131 4.75 -5.48 6.29
CA LEU A 131 4.14 -4.28 6.84
C LEU A 131 4.90 -3.00 6.46
N GLU A 132 6.24 -3.04 6.54
CA GLU A 132 7.11 -1.94 6.13
C GLU A 132 6.88 -1.58 4.66
N LEU A 133 6.96 -2.57 3.77
CA LEU A 133 6.77 -2.35 2.34
C LEU A 133 5.34 -1.91 2.01
N THR A 134 4.33 -2.51 2.66
CA THR A 134 2.93 -2.12 2.52
C THR A 134 2.73 -0.65 2.87
N THR A 135 3.34 -0.18 3.96
CA THR A 135 3.26 1.21 4.40
C THR A 135 4.01 2.14 3.45
N LYS A 136 5.22 1.76 3.04
CA LYS A 136 6.06 2.52 2.10
C LYS A 136 5.39 2.73 0.74
N HIS A 137 4.60 1.77 0.28
CA HIS A 137 3.94 1.80 -1.02
C HIS A 137 2.45 2.20 -0.95
N HIS A 138 1.91 2.52 0.23
CA HIS A 138 0.49 2.88 0.43
C HIS A 138 -0.49 1.82 -0.07
N LEU A 139 -0.22 0.54 0.27
CA LEU A 139 -0.98 -0.64 -0.17
C LEU A 139 -1.75 -1.33 0.97
N LYS A 140 -2.05 -0.61 2.06
CA LYS A 140 -2.63 -1.20 3.28
C LYS A 140 -3.95 -1.91 3.01
N ASN A 141 -4.78 -1.31 2.16
CA ASN A 141 -6.10 -1.85 1.86
C ASN A 141 -6.00 -3.10 0.98
N GLU A 142 -5.15 -3.06 -0.04
CA GLU A 142 -4.89 -4.14 -1.00
C GLU A 142 -4.35 -5.36 -0.28
N ILE A 143 -3.30 -5.19 0.54
CA ILE A 143 -2.70 -6.26 1.31
C ILE A 143 -3.67 -6.78 2.38
N GLY A 144 -4.39 -5.90 3.07
CA GLY A 144 -5.40 -6.28 4.06
C GLY A 144 -6.49 -7.17 3.47
N TYR A 145 -7.03 -6.79 2.31
CA TYR A 145 -8.01 -7.59 1.57
C TYR A 145 -7.46 -8.95 1.12
N LEU A 146 -6.22 -9.01 0.64
CA LEU A 146 -5.61 -10.27 0.17
C LEU A 146 -5.28 -11.22 1.34
N ILE A 147 -4.86 -10.68 2.49
CA ILE A 147 -4.70 -11.46 3.72
C ILE A 147 -6.06 -11.94 4.24
N GLU A 148 -7.10 -11.10 4.23
CA GLU A 148 -8.47 -11.53 4.58
C GLU A 148 -8.92 -12.69 3.70
N THR A 149 -8.64 -12.58 2.40
CA THR A 149 -8.98 -13.60 1.41
C THR A 149 -8.22 -14.90 1.68
N ALA A 150 -6.93 -14.82 2.03
CA ALA A 150 -6.15 -15.99 2.46
C ALA A 150 -6.75 -16.64 3.72
N LEU A 151 -7.08 -15.86 4.75
CA LEU A 151 -7.69 -16.34 5.99
C LEU A 151 -9.08 -16.94 5.80
N MET A 152 -9.85 -16.44 4.83
CA MET A 152 -11.13 -17.02 4.42
C MET A 152 -10.94 -18.40 3.78
N ILE A 153 -9.90 -18.60 2.96
CA ILE A 153 -9.60 -19.89 2.33
C ILE A 153 -9.13 -20.90 3.38
N LYS A 154 -8.14 -20.54 4.19
CA LYS A 154 -7.54 -21.41 5.21
C LYS A 154 -7.04 -20.56 6.37
N LYS A 155 -7.40 -20.94 7.60
CA LYS A 155 -6.90 -20.27 8.81
C LYS A 155 -5.38 -20.43 8.90
N LYS A 156 -4.67 -19.32 9.08
CA LYS A 156 -3.22 -19.26 9.32
C LYS A 156 -2.96 -18.24 10.42
N GLU A 157 -2.66 -18.73 11.63
CA GLU A 157 -2.56 -17.89 12.84
C GLU A 157 -1.54 -16.75 12.68
N GLU A 158 -0.42 -17.04 12.02
CA GLU A 158 0.63 -16.06 11.72
C GLU A 158 0.06 -14.80 11.07
N LEU A 159 -0.86 -14.93 10.11
CA LEU A 159 -1.41 -13.79 9.37
C LEU A 159 -2.40 -12.94 10.18
N LYS A 160 -2.94 -13.46 11.29
CA LYS A 160 -4.01 -12.76 12.03
C LYS A 160 -3.53 -11.46 12.67
N CYS A 161 -2.31 -11.44 13.18
CA CYS A 161 -1.77 -10.24 13.83
C CYS A 161 -1.67 -9.08 12.82
N LEU A 162 -1.02 -9.34 11.69
CA LEU A 162 -0.90 -8.39 10.59
C LEU A 162 -2.27 -7.96 10.04
N PHE A 163 -3.19 -8.92 9.83
CA PHE A 163 -4.56 -8.63 9.39
C PHE A 163 -5.28 -7.65 10.33
N ASN A 164 -5.28 -7.95 11.64
CA ASN A 164 -5.94 -7.11 12.64
C ASN A 164 -5.35 -5.70 12.68
N TYR A 165 -4.03 -5.57 12.52
CA TYR A 165 -3.36 -4.28 12.44
C TYR A 165 -3.83 -3.49 11.19
N LEU A 166 -3.82 -4.12 10.02
CA LEU A 166 -4.22 -3.48 8.76
C LEU A 166 -5.70 -3.09 8.78
N GLN A 167 -6.56 -3.91 9.37
CA GLN A 167 -7.99 -3.63 9.52
C GLN A 167 -8.23 -2.37 10.38
N LYS A 168 -7.48 -2.22 11.49
CA LYS A 168 -7.53 -1.04 12.37
C LYS A 168 -6.93 0.22 11.72
N THR A 169 -5.98 0.04 10.82
CA THR A 169 -5.22 1.14 10.19
C THR A 169 -5.57 1.35 8.72
N LYS A 170 -6.74 0.87 8.28
CA LYS A 170 -7.19 0.96 6.89
C LYS A 170 -7.22 2.39 6.39
N GLU A 171 -6.87 2.58 5.13
CA GLU A 171 -6.89 3.89 4.47
C GLU A 171 -8.32 4.22 4.00
N LYS A 172 -8.73 5.49 4.12
CA LYS A 172 -10.05 5.95 3.67
C LYS A 172 -10.14 6.13 2.15
N GLU A 173 -9.00 6.19 1.47
CA GLU A 173 -8.92 6.35 0.03
C GLU A 173 -9.53 5.16 -0.68
N LYS A 174 -10.31 5.44 -1.73
CA LYS A 174 -10.95 4.42 -2.55
C LYS A 174 -10.10 4.15 -3.79
N LYS A 175 -9.77 2.89 -4.05
CA LYS A 175 -8.88 2.49 -5.15
C LYS A 175 -9.45 1.31 -5.94
N PHE A 176 -9.01 1.16 -7.18
CA PHE A 176 -9.21 -0.09 -7.92
C PHE A 176 -8.10 -1.07 -7.53
N LEU A 177 -8.46 -2.32 -7.27
CA LEU A 177 -7.50 -3.39 -7.10
C LEU A 177 -7.18 -3.95 -8.48
N GLY A 178 -5.92 -3.84 -8.89
CA GLY A 178 -5.47 -4.28 -10.21
C GLY A 178 -5.30 -3.14 -11.21
N GLU A 179 -5.25 -3.50 -12.50
CA GLU A 179 -5.18 -2.54 -13.60
C GLU A 179 -6.38 -1.58 -13.57
N GLU A 180 -6.11 -0.29 -13.79
CA GLU A 180 -7.15 0.72 -13.75
C GLU A 180 -8.12 0.51 -14.93
N PRO A 181 -9.43 0.34 -14.66
CA PRO A 181 -10.38 0.08 -15.73
C PRO A 181 -10.56 1.30 -16.64
N THR A 182 -10.92 1.03 -17.90
CA THR A 182 -11.32 2.07 -18.85
C THR A 182 -12.47 2.90 -18.28
N LYS A 183 -12.61 4.16 -18.73
CA LYS A 183 -13.66 5.07 -18.25
C LYS A 183 -15.05 4.43 -18.32
N GLU A 184 -15.35 3.77 -19.44
CA GLU A 184 -16.61 3.05 -19.69
C GLU A 184 -16.85 1.90 -18.71
N TYR A 185 -15.79 1.22 -18.26
CA TYR A 185 -15.90 0.07 -17.38
C TYR A 185 -15.88 0.42 -15.88
N ARG A 186 -15.50 1.67 -15.52
CA ARG A 186 -15.45 2.11 -14.12
C ARG A 186 -16.78 1.99 -13.41
N GLU A 187 -17.85 2.51 -14.01
CA GLU A 187 -19.18 2.49 -13.39
C GLU A 187 -19.67 1.07 -13.13
N PHE A 188 -19.43 0.18 -14.11
CA PHE A 188 -19.72 -1.24 -13.97
C PHE A 188 -18.98 -1.85 -12.79
N ILE A 189 -17.67 -1.60 -12.66
CA ILE A 189 -16.86 -2.12 -11.55
C ILE A 189 -17.33 -1.55 -10.21
N LEU A 190 -17.58 -0.24 -10.11
CA LEU A 190 -18.03 0.41 -8.86
C LEU A 190 -19.35 -0.22 -8.37
N LYS A 191 -20.30 -0.43 -9.29
CA LYS A 191 -21.59 -1.05 -9.00
C LYS A 191 -21.44 -2.51 -8.58
N ASN A 192 -20.72 -3.30 -9.37
CA ASN A 192 -20.68 -4.76 -9.25
C ASN A 192 -19.55 -5.31 -8.37
N SER A 193 -18.68 -4.47 -7.80
CA SER A 193 -17.64 -4.94 -6.88
C SER A 193 -18.25 -5.66 -5.66
N PRO A 194 -17.75 -6.84 -5.27
CA PRO A 194 -18.27 -7.58 -4.13
C PRO A 194 -18.23 -6.81 -2.79
N PRO A 195 -19.09 -7.13 -1.82
CA PRO A 195 -19.12 -6.43 -0.53
C PRO A 195 -17.78 -6.47 0.24
N ARG A 196 -17.08 -7.62 0.23
CA ARG A 196 -15.80 -7.76 0.96
C ARG A 196 -14.67 -6.89 0.40
N ILE A 197 -14.54 -6.79 -0.91
CA ILE A 197 -13.53 -5.87 -1.48
C ILE A 197 -13.89 -4.41 -1.16
N LYS A 198 -15.19 -4.07 -1.20
CA LYS A 198 -15.69 -2.74 -0.81
C LYS A 198 -15.43 -2.40 0.66
N SER A 199 -15.44 -3.37 1.58
CA SER A 199 -15.14 -3.10 3.00
C SER A 199 -13.70 -2.61 3.22
N TRP A 200 -12.80 -2.91 2.29
CA TRP A 200 -11.43 -2.39 2.24
C TRP A 200 -11.28 -1.09 1.44
N ASN A 201 -12.37 -0.42 1.07
CA ASN A 201 -12.34 0.73 0.16
C ASN A 201 -11.69 0.40 -1.21
N LEU A 202 -11.82 -0.85 -1.65
CA LEU A 202 -11.32 -1.30 -2.94
C LEU A 202 -12.47 -1.63 -3.89
N PHE A 203 -12.17 -1.57 -5.19
CA PHE A 203 -13.08 -1.94 -6.26
C PHE A 203 -12.40 -2.91 -7.22
N GLY A 204 -13.11 -3.94 -7.66
CA GLY A 204 -12.59 -4.98 -8.53
C GLY A 204 -13.53 -6.18 -8.60
N ARG A 205 -13.33 -7.06 -9.58
CA ARG A 205 -14.14 -8.28 -9.78
C ARG A 205 -13.43 -9.51 -9.22
N PHE A 206 -13.13 -9.47 -7.93
CA PHE A 206 -12.49 -10.57 -7.22
C PHE A 206 -13.53 -11.27 -6.35
N PHE A 207 -14.11 -12.36 -6.86
CA PHE A 207 -15.15 -13.11 -6.17
C PHE A 207 -14.57 -14.24 -5.32
N ASP A 208 -15.17 -14.47 -4.16
CA ASP A 208 -14.77 -15.51 -3.21
C ASP A 208 -14.72 -16.90 -3.82
N GLN A 209 -15.65 -17.18 -4.73
CA GLN A 209 -15.75 -18.46 -5.41
C GLN A 209 -14.54 -18.72 -6.30
N ASP A 210 -14.00 -17.70 -6.97
CA ASP A 210 -12.81 -17.82 -7.80
C ASP A 210 -11.59 -18.19 -6.96
N PHE A 211 -11.40 -17.52 -5.82
CA PHE A 211 -10.32 -17.85 -4.88
C PHE A 211 -10.47 -19.25 -4.28
N LYS A 212 -11.68 -19.65 -3.88
CA LYS A 212 -11.93 -21.00 -3.36
C LYS A 212 -11.68 -22.08 -4.41
N ARG A 213 -12.05 -21.82 -5.67
CA ARG A 213 -11.78 -22.73 -6.79
C ARG A 213 -10.28 -22.84 -7.05
N LEU A 214 -9.56 -21.71 -7.09
CA LEU A 214 -8.10 -21.70 -7.23
C LEU A 214 -7.43 -22.46 -6.09
N ALA A 215 -7.83 -22.23 -4.85
CA ALA A 215 -7.28 -22.89 -3.68
C ALA A 215 -7.32 -24.43 -3.78
N ARG A 216 -8.43 -25.01 -4.30
CA ARG A 216 -8.55 -26.47 -4.50
C ARG A 216 -7.51 -27.05 -5.46
N GLY A 217 -6.96 -26.24 -6.37
CA GLY A 217 -5.94 -26.69 -7.32
C GLY A 217 -4.51 -26.58 -6.79
N TYR A 218 -4.26 -25.81 -5.72
CA TYR A 218 -2.91 -25.45 -5.28
C TYR A 218 -2.59 -25.75 -3.82
N LEU A 219 -3.60 -25.96 -2.96
CA LEU A 219 -3.51 -26.29 -1.54
C LEU A 219 -4.05 -27.69 -1.28
#